data_AF-E2AIU1-F1
#
_entry.id   AF-E2AIU1-F1
#
_cell.length_a   1.000
_cell.length_b   1.000
_cell.length_c   1.000
_cell.angle_alpha   90.00
_cell.angle_beta   90.00
_cell.angle_gamma   90.00
#
_symmetry.space_group_name_H-M   'P 1'
#
loop_
_entity.id
_entity.type
_entity.pdbx_description
1 polymer ?
#
loop_
_entity_poly.entity_id
_entity_poly.type
_entity_poly.pdbx_seq_one_letter_code
_entity_poly.pdbx_strand_id
1 'polypeptide(L)'
;SITENDQVTAVAWDDDDERQVLIACGIRGDKKIKIYDSDSLALTCSFPCNTGQGSIIGISRYNRSVLIGVKSGEVSLWPFDGKEEVLINAGENLNRMRQSCMQKNIIATGGLENRLKLFDLEKQEQIFSEKNLPHDWLELRIPIWISDLNFLPGTQQIATVGRYGHVHLYDPNAQRRPVINLTIQGEALTCLSVTPKNKHIIVGSGKGRMNLIDLRKPSTILNTYKGFAGGVTGIACSTNNPFVASVSLDRYLRIHHIDTKELLKKIYLTSRLTCLVMRSDFSMETGIEPAKNIC
;
A
#
# COMPACT_ATOMS: atom_id res chain seq x y z
N SER A 1 -26.25 6.05 11.52
CA SER A 1 -26.13 5.47 10.16
C SER A 1 -24.79 5.91 9.60
N ILE A 2 -23.82 5.00 9.46
CA ILE A 2 -22.52 5.31 8.84
C ILE A 2 -22.81 5.54 7.36
N THR A 3 -22.83 6.79 6.93
CA THR A 3 -23.07 7.15 5.53
C THR A 3 -21.85 6.74 4.69
N GLU A 4 -22.04 6.49 3.40
CA GLU A 4 -20.96 6.15 2.44
C GLU A 4 -19.84 7.20 2.39
N ASN A 5 -20.08 8.38 2.98
CA ASN A 5 -19.12 9.47 3.12
C ASN A 5 -18.04 9.20 4.20
N ASP A 6 -18.24 8.26 5.13
CA ASP A 6 -17.27 7.94 6.19
C ASP A 6 -16.38 6.72 5.88
N GLN A 7 -16.51 6.11 4.69
CA GLN A 7 -15.69 4.96 4.35
C GLN A 7 -14.21 5.33 4.26
N VAL A 8 -13.37 4.60 4.98
CA VAL A 8 -11.92 4.76 4.94
C VAL A 8 -11.37 4.18 3.64
N THR A 9 -10.72 5.03 2.85
CA THR A 9 -10.21 4.70 1.52
C THR A 9 -8.69 4.47 1.51
N ALA A 10 -7.97 5.22 2.34
CA ALA A 10 -6.53 5.10 2.52
C ALA A 10 -6.15 5.44 3.96
N VAL A 11 -5.09 4.78 4.45
CA VAL A 11 -4.48 5.05 5.75
C VAL A 11 -2.97 5.01 5.57
N ALA A 12 -2.26 5.90 6.24
CA ALA A 12 -0.80 5.97 6.27
C ALA A 12 -0.32 6.51 7.61
N TRP A 13 0.92 6.19 8.00
CA TRP A 13 1.58 6.89 9.10
C TRP A 13 1.92 8.32 8.67
N ASP A 14 1.80 9.26 9.62
CA ASP A 14 2.16 10.66 9.43
C ASP A 14 3.67 10.88 9.52
N ASP A 15 4.37 10.14 10.39
CA ASP A 15 5.81 10.33 10.60
C ASP A 15 6.56 9.01 10.80
N ASP A 16 7.88 9.08 10.68
CA ASP A 16 8.80 7.96 10.89
C ASP A 16 8.75 7.46 12.36
N ASP A 17 8.33 8.33 13.29
CA ASP A 17 8.07 8.01 14.69
C ASP A 17 6.75 7.26 14.92
N GLU A 18 5.91 7.10 13.89
CA GLU A 18 4.64 6.34 13.92
C GLU A 18 3.67 6.74 15.04
N ARG A 19 3.74 7.98 15.51
CA ARG A 19 2.84 8.48 16.57
C ARG A 19 1.46 8.85 16.03
N GLN A 20 1.41 9.42 14.83
CA GLN A 20 0.17 9.89 14.23
C GLN A 20 -0.17 9.06 12.98
N VAL A 21 -1.45 8.74 12.82
CA VAL A 21 -2.03 8.04 11.69
C VAL A 21 -2.88 9.02 10.90
N LEU A 22 -2.60 9.12 9.60
CA LEU A 22 -3.42 9.82 8.63
C LEU A 22 -4.49 8.87 8.09
N ILE A 23 -5.75 9.26 8.23
CA ILE A 23 -6.92 8.50 7.78
C ILE A 23 -7.67 9.33 6.74
N ALA A 24 -7.76 8.85 5.50
CA ALA A 24 -8.65 9.42 4.50
C ALA A 24 -10.00 8.72 4.56
N CYS A 25 -11.05 9.52 4.72
CA CYS A 25 -12.43 9.13 4.62
C CYS A 25 -13.06 9.79 3.38
N GLY A 26 -13.93 9.06 2.68
CA GLY A 26 -14.82 9.62 1.66
C GLY A 26 -14.48 9.19 0.23
N ILE A 27 -15.55 9.00 -0.57
CA ILE A 27 -15.50 8.40 -1.91
C ILE A 27 -15.99 9.34 -3.01
N ARG A 28 -17.01 10.18 -2.76
CA ARG A 28 -17.67 10.95 -3.84
C ARG A 28 -18.12 12.38 -3.51
N GLY A 29 -18.18 12.79 -2.25
CA GLY A 29 -18.65 14.14 -1.87
C GLY A 29 -17.76 14.77 -0.81
N ASP A 30 -17.98 14.39 0.45
CA ASP A 30 -17.20 14.91 1.57
C ASP A 30 -15.96 14.05 1.81
N LYS A 31 -14.85 14.38 1.15
CA LYS A 31 -13.56 13.77 1.50
C LYS A 31 -13.04 14.47 2.74
N LYS A 32 -12.71 13.71 3.78
CA LYS A 32 -12.17 14.22 5.03
C LYS A 32 -10.89 13.49 5.36
N ILE A 33 -9.88 14.22 5.76
CA ILE A 33 -8.66 13.64 6.31
C ILE A 33 -8.71 13.85 7.81
N LYS A 34 -8.58 12.77 8.55
CA LYS A 34 -8.54 12.73 10.00
C LYS A 34 -7.13 12.34 10.42
N ILE A 35 -6.59 13.09 11.36
CA ILE A 35 -5.30 12.78 12.00
C ILE A 35 -5.63 12.20 13.36
N TYR A 36 -5.14 10.99 13.58
CA TYR A 36 -5.35 10.25 14.81
C TYR A 36 -4.00 10.06 15.49
N ASP A 37 -3.88 10.55 16.72
CA ASP A 37 -2.69 10.33 17.52
C ASP A 37 -2.85 9.02 18.32
N SER A 38 -1.88 8.12 18.14
CA SER A 38 -1.86 6.81 18.77
C SER A 38 -1.55 6.89 20.26
N ASP A 39 -0.85 7.92 20.72
CA ASP A 39 -0.43 8.04 22.12
C ASP A 39 -1.56 8.62 22.97
N SER A 40 -2.25 9.65 22.47
CA SER A 40 -3.41 10.25 23.14
C SER A 40 -4.73 9.52 22.84
N LEU A 41 -4.72 8.54 21.93
CA LEU A 41 -5.89 7.83 21.41
C LEU A 41 -7.02 8.77 20.91
N ALA A 42 -6.65 9.99 20.52
CA ALA A 42 -7.57 11.06 20.19
C ALA A 42 -7.44 11.52 18.73
N LEU A 43 -8.54 12.02 18.18
CA LEU A 43 -8.55 12.70 16.90
C LEU A 43 -8.03 14.12 17.09
N THR A 44 -6.82 14.39 16.59
CA THR A 44 -6.17 15.69 16.74
C THR A 44 -6.80 16.72 15.81
N CYS A 45 -6.99 16.36 14.54
CA CYS A 45 -7.46 17.29 13.52
C CYS A 45 -8.31 16.58 12.45
N SER A 46 -9.25 17.33 11.86
CA SER A 46 -9.96 16.88 10.66
C SER A 46 -10.11 18.02 9.66
N PHE A 47 -9.75 17.79 8.40
CA PHE A 47 -9.87 18.79 7.34
C PHE A 47 -10.67 18.23 6.16
N PRO A 48 -11.58 19.01 5.56
CA PRO A 48 -12.24 18.63 4.32
C PRO A 48 -11.28 18.82 3.13
N CYS A 49 -11.22 17.83 2.24
CA CYS A 49 -10.47 17.90 0.99
C CYS A 49 -11.45 17.96 -0.18
N ASN A 50 -11.41 19.05 -0.95
CA ASN A 50 -12.30 19.23 -2.09
C ASN A 50 -11.61 18.95 -3.43
N THR A 51 -10.34 18.55 -3.43
CA THR A 51 -9.58 18.24 -4.66
C THR A 51 -10.22 17.12 -5.47
N GLY A 52 -10.47 17.37 -6.76
CA GLY A 52 -10.76 16.33 -7.74
C GLY A 52 -11.99 15.46 -7.49
N GLN A 53 -12.23 14.57 -8.46
CA GLN A 53 -13.33 13.61 -8.43
C GLN A 53 -12.84 12.20 -8.06
N GLY A 54 -13.56 11.56 -7.15
CA GLY A 54 -13.34 10.17 -6.76
C GLY A 54 -12.64 9.98 -5.42
N SER A 55 -12.27 8.74 -5.13
CA SER A 55 -11.69 8.33 -3.85
C SER A 55 -10.24 8.79 -3.71
N ILE A 56 -9.82 9.04 -2.47
CA ILE A 56 -8.41 9.24 -2.13
C ILE A 56 -7.68 7.90 -2.33
N ILE A 57 -6.62 7.93 -3.14
CA ILE A 57 -5.85 6.75 -3.53
C ILE A 57 -4.62 6.52 -2.65
N GLY A 58 -4.12 7.59 -2.01
CA GLY A 58 -2.91 7.58 -1.20
C GLY A 58 -2.78 8.88 -0.43
N ILE A 59 -2.19 8.77 0.75
CA ILE A 59 -1.89 9.90 1.64
C ILE A 59 -0.46 9.71 2.11
N SER A 60 0.28 10.81 2.26
CA SER A 60 1.60 10.78 2.86
C SER A 60 1.96 12.16 3.43
N ARG A 61 2.95 12.22 4.31
CA ARG A 61 3.43 13.47 4.89
C ARG A 61 4.60 14.02 4.08
N TYR A 62 4.55 15.31 3.79
CA TYR A 62 5.64 16.03 3.14
C TYR A 62 5.94 17.31 3.90
N ASN A 63 7.04 17.29 4.64
CA ASN A 63 7.45 18.38 5.53
C ASN A 63 6.32 18.76 6.51
N ARG A 64 5.77 19.97 6.39
CA ARG A 64 4.68 20.48 7.23
C ARG A 64 3.28 20.25 6.63
N SER A 65 3.20 19.60 5.48
CA SER A 65 1.98 19.46 4.67
C SER A 65 1.64 18.00 4.39
N VAL A 66 0.38 17.70 4.10
CA VAL A 66 -0.10 16.35 3.74
C VAL A 66 -0.25 16.26 2.23
N LEU A 67 0.36 15.26 1.60
CA LEU A 67 0.17 14.92 0.20
C LEU A 67 -1.04 14.01 0.04
N ILE A 68 -1.88 14.34 -0.92
CA ILE A 68 -3.13 13.65 -1.21
C ILE A 68 -3.15 13.32 -2.69
N GLY A 69 -3.33 12.05 -3.01
CA GLY A 69 -3.62 11.61 -4.37
C GLY A 69 -5.10 11.30 -4.50
N VAL A 70 -5.73 11.77 -5.59
CA VAL A 70 -7.13 11.47 -5.91
C VAL A 70 -7.20 10.62 -7.17
N LYS A 71 -8.25 9.79 -7.28
CA LYS A 71 -8.50 8.92 -8.44
C LYS A 71 -8.53 9.66 -9.79
N SER A 72 -8.96 10.92 -9.80
CA SER A 72 -8.96 11.79 -10.99
C SER A 72 -7.56 12.04 -11.55
N GLY A 73 -6.49 11.81 -10.78
CA GLY A 73 -5.11 12.03 -11.23
C GLY A 73 -4.41 13.18 -10.51
N GLU A 74 -5.17 14.03 -9.83
CA GLU A 74 -4.65 15.19 -9.12
C GLU A 74 -3.93 14.75 -7.84
N VAL A 75 -2.70 15.24 -7.70
CA VAL A 75 -1.93 15.16 -6.47
C VAL A 75 -1.83 16.57 -5.89
N SER A 76 -2.48 16.75 -4.75
CA SER A 76 -2.54 18.03 -4.03
C SER A 76 -1.72 17.98 -2.74
N LEU A 77 -1.17 19.12 -2.39
CA LEU A 77 -0.47 19.38 -1.15
C LEU A 77 -1.40 20.19 -0.24
N TRP A 78 -1.57 19.69 0.98
CA TRP A 78 -2.40 20.31 1.99
C TRP A 78 -1.53 20.85 3.13
N PRO A 79 -1.17 22.14 3.14
CA PRO A 79 -0.52 22.76 4.28
C PRO A 79 -1.49 22.87 5.46
N PHE A 80 -1.00 22.64 6.69
CA PHE A 80 -1.83 22.82 7.89
C PHE A 80 -2.28 24.27 8.12
N ASP A 81 -1.52 25.23 7.59
CA ASP A 81 -1.69 26.65 7.83
C ASP A 81 -2.33 27.41 6.64
N GLY A 82 -2.82 26.72 5.59
CA GLY A 82 -3.13 27.40 4.33
C GLY A 82 -4.17 26.75 3.41
N LYS A 83 -4.23 27.28 2.18
CA LYS A 83 -5.08 26.81 1.09
C LYS A 83 -4.47 25.60 0.39
N GLU A 84 -5.34 24.77 -0.15
CA GLU A 84 -5.00 23.63 -1.00
C GLU A 84 -4.22 24.07 -2.25
N GLU A 85 -3.11 23.38 -2.54
CA GLU A 85 -2.35 23.59 -3.78
C GLU A 85 -2.25 22.30 -4.57
N VAL A 86 -2.73 22.31 -5.82
CA VAL A 86 -2.56 21.18 -6.74
C VAL A 86 -1.15 21.27 -7.33
N LEU A 87 -0.32 20.25 -7.10
CA LEU A 87 1.07 20.24 -7.58
C LEU A 87 1.19 19.58 -8.95
N ILE A 88 0.60 18.39 -9.10
CA ILE A 88 0.88 17.49 -10.24
C ILE A 88 -0.42 16.82 -10.70
N ASN A 89 -0.56 16.66 -12.02
CA ASN A 89 -1.56 15.78 -12.61
C ASN A 89 -0.88 14.49 -13.12
N ALA A 90 -1.09 13.38 -12.42
CA ALA A 90 -0.53 12.08 -12.73
C ALA A 90 -1.35 11.26 -13.75
N GLY A 91 -2.42 11.86 -14.30
CA GLY A 91 -3.32 11.25 -15.27
C GLY A 91 -4.48 10.48 -14.63
N GLU A 92 -5.51 10.21 -15.42
CA GLU A 92 -6.77 9.67 -14.91
C GLU A 92 -6.67 8.21 -14.41
N ASN A 93 -7.69 7.78 -13.66
CA ASN A 93 -7.90 6.40 -13.21
C ASN A 93 -6.77 5.80 -12.37
N LEU A 94 -6.19 6.62 -11.49
CA LEU A 94 -5.23 6.13 -10.51
C LEU A 94 -5.90 5.21 -9.48
N ASN A 95 -5.19 4.16 -9.08
CA ASN A 95 -5.62 3.28 -7.99
C ASN A 95 -4.78 3.50 -6.74
N ARG A 96 -3.48 3.78 -6.89
CA ARG A 96 -2.56 3.94 -5.76
C ARG A 96 -1.52 5.03 -6.01
N MET A 97 -1.20 5.73 -4.92
CA MET A 97 -0.07 6.64 -4.81
C MET A 97 0.71 6.27 -3.54
N ARG A 98 2.05 6.25 -3.63
CA ARG A 98 2.95 6.11 -2.50
C ARG A 98 4.10 7.10 -2.61
N GLN A 99 4.57 7.59 -1.47
CA GLN A 99 5.82 8.35 -1.38
C GLN A 99 7.00 7.39 -1.16
N SER A 100 8.18 7.77 -1.62
CA SER A 100 9.40 7.02 -1.33
C SER A 100 9.81 7.20 0.13
N CYS A 101 10.16 6.09 0.79
CA CYS A 101 10.70 6.12 2.15
C CYS A 101 12.11 6.70 2.25
N MET A 102 12.88 6.69 1.15
CA MET A 102 14.26 7.22 1.15
C MET A 102 14.32 8.69 0.75
N GLN A 103 13.49 9.09 -0.21
CA GLN A 103 13.45 10.46 -0.74
C GLN A 103 12.02 10.95 -0.69
N LYS A 104 11.68 11.70 0.37
CA LYS A 104 10.32 12.22 0.58
C LYS A 104 9.83 13.11 -0.58
N ASN A 105 10.74 13.62 -1.42
CA ASN A 105 10.45 14.40 -2.63
C ASN A 105 9.90 13.57 -3.79
N ILE A 106 10.05 12.25 -3.77
CA ILE A 106 9.62 11.38 -4.89
C ILE A 106 8.32 10.67 -4.54
N ILE A 107 7.37 10.75 -5.47
CA ILE A 107 6.12 9.98 -5.42
C ILE A 107 6.01 9.01 -6.59
N ALA A 108 5.37 7.88 -6.34
CA ALA A 108 5.00 6.89 -7.34
C ALA A 108 3.48 6.80 -7.45
N THR A 109 2.99 6.76 -8.69
CA THR A 109 1.56 6.62 -9.00
C THR A 109 1.34 5.50 -10.01
N GLY A 110 0.21 4.81 -9.92
CA GLY A 110 -0.21 3.80 -10.90
C GLY A 110 -1.71 3.50 -10.84
N GLY A 111 -2.26 3.00 -11.94
CA GLY A 111 -3.70 2.82 -12.10
C GLY A 111 -4.15 1.87 -13.20
N LEU A 112 -5.41 2.01 -13.60
CA LEU A 112 -6.00 1.31 -14.75
C LEU A 112 -5.60 2.07 -16.03
N GLU A 113 -4.95 1.39 -16.96
CA GLU A 113 -4.36 1.99 -18.18
C GLU A 113 -3.37 3.13 -17.89
N ASN A 114 -3.07 3.37 -16.62
CA ASN A 114 -2.10 4.36 -16.16
C ASN A 114 -0.90 3.61 -15.56
N ARG A 115 0.24 3.78 -16.23
CA ARG A 115 1.47 3.04 -15.95
C ARG A 115 2.13 3.56 -14.68
N LEU A 116 3.19 2.88 -14.25
CA LEU A 116 4.02 3.43 -13.19
C LEU A 116 4.67 4.74 -13.66
N LYS A 117 4.38 5.81 -12.94
CA LYS A 117 5.00 7.13 -13.10
C LYS A 117 5.65 7.54 -11.80
N LEU A 118 6.83 8.17 -11.88
CA LEU A 118 7.48 8.83 -10.77
C LEU A 118 7.52 10.32 -11.00
N PHE A 119 7.24 11.08 -9.96
CA PHE A 119 7.29 12.53 -9.98
C PHE A 119 8.19 13.06 -8.90
N ASP A 120 8.91 14.12 -9.23
CA ASP A 120 9.62 14.98 -8.29
C ASP A 120 8.67 16.05 -7.78
N LEU A 121 8.48 16.14 -6.47
CA LEU A 121 7.63 17.17 -5.85
C LEU A 121 8.29 18.54 -5.85
N GLU A 122 9.62 18.63 -5.82
CA GLU A 122 10.33 19.92 -5.81
C GLU A 122 10.28 20.58 -7.18
N LYS A 123 10.48 19.79 -8.24
CA LYS A 123 10.45 20.25 -9.63
C LYS A 123 9.06 20.22 -10.25
N GLN A 124 8.12 19.50 -9.64
CA GLN A 124 6.78 19.23 -10.18
C GLN A 124 6.80 18.55 -11.56
N GLU A 125 7.85 17.76 -11.82
CA GLU A 125 8.08 17.12 -13.10
C GLU A 125 8.03 15.59 -12.99
N GLN A 126 7.64 14.96 -14.10
CA GLN A 126 7.66 13.51 -14.22
C GLN A 126 9.08 13.02 -14.52
N ILE A 127 9.74 12.39 -13.54
CA ILE A 127 11.10 11.85 -13.69
C ILE A 127 11.09 10.55 -14.50
N PHE A 128 10.10 9.69 -14.25
CA PHE A 128 10.07 8.34 -14.81
C PHE A 128 8.69 7.96 -15.30
N SER A 129 8.64 7.26 -16.42
CA SER A 129 7.46 6.56 -16.89
C SER A 129 7.87 5.23 -17.51
N GLU A 130 7.16 4.18 -17.10
CA GLU A 130 7.35 2.83 -17.59
C GLU A 130 7.11 2.71 -19.11
N LYS A 131 8.01 1.97 -19.79
CA LYS A 131 7.78 1.50 -21.16
C LYS A 131 7.16 0.09 -21.13
N ASN A 132 6.01 -0.06 -21.78
CA ASN A 132 5.35 -1.36 -21.93
C ASN A 132 6.33 -2.46 -22.36
N LEU A 133 6.10 -3.64 -21.80
CA LEU A 133 6.65 -4.89 -22.32
C LEU A 133 6.23 -5.07 -23.79
N PRO A 134 7.05 -5.76 -24.60
CA PRO A 134 6.66 -6.11 -25.96
C PRO A 134 5.31 -6.84 -25.96
N HIS A 135 4.61 -6.78 -27.09
CA HIS A 135 3.35 -7.50 -27.29
C HIS A 135 3.52 -8.98 -26.94
N ASP A 136 2.42 -9.59 -26.51
CA ASP A 136 2.42 -11.02 -26.20
C ASP A 136 2.68 -11.86 -27.47
N TRP A 137 2.88 -13.17 -27.34
CA TRP A 137 3.05 -14.11 -28.47
C TRP A 137 1.92 -14.08 -29.52
N LEU A 138 0.76 -13.50 -29.17
CA LEU A 138 -0.38 -13.24 -30.06
C LEU A 138 -0.39 -11.82 -30.66
N GLU A 139 0.70 -11.05 -30.52
CA GLU A 139 0.84 -9.64 -30.90
C GLU A 139 -0.17 -8.68 -30.23
N LEU A 140 -0.85 -9.13 -29.18
CA LEU A 140 -1.78 -8.30 -28.42
C LEU A 140 -1.05 -7.43 -27.39
N ARG A 141 -1.60 -6.23 -27.18
CA ARG A 141 -1.15 -5.32 -26.12
C ARG A 141 -1.46 -5.93 -24.76
N ILE A 142 -0.44 -6.07 -23.92
CA ILE A 142 -0.60 -6.50 -22.53
C ILE A 142 -1.33 -5.37 -21.77
N PRO A 143 -2.56 -5.61 -21.26
CA PRO A 143 -3.30 -4.60 -20.53
C PRO A 143 -2.63 -4.32 -19.18
N ILE A 144 -2.59 -3.05 -18.78
CA ILE A 144 -1.94 -2.63 -17.54
C ILE A 144 -3.02 -2.15 -16.58
N TRP A 145 -3.08 -2.82 -15.44
CA TRP A 145 -3.94 -2.41 -14.35
C TRP A 145 -3.23 -2.61 -13.03
N ILE A 146 -2.51 -1.57 -12.60
CA ILE A 146 -1.81 -1.56 -11.32
C ILE A 146 -2.85 -1.40 -10.21
N SER A 147 -2.92 -2.38 -9.32
CA SER A 147 -3.76 -2.34 -8.11
C SER A 147 -3.05 -1.67 -6.96
N ASP A 148 -1.77 -1.99 -6.78
CA ASP A 148 -0.96 -1.52 -5.67
C ASP A 148 0.52 -1.43 -6.05
N LEU A 149 1.24 -0.59 -5.33
CA LEU A 149 2.65 -0.33 -5.54
C LEU A 149 3.31 0.04 -4.22
N ASN A 150 4.60 -0.26 -4.08
CA ASN A 150 5.38 0.17 -2.93
C ASN A 150 6.88 0.26 -3.25
N PHE A 151 7.59 1.12 -2.52
CA PHE A 151 9.04 1.23 -2.58
C PHE A 151 9.67 0.14 -1.71
N LEU A 152 10.73 -0.49 -2.20
CA LEU A 152 11.50 -1.45 -1.41
C LEU A 152 12.39 -0.71 -0.40
N PRO A 153 12.46 -1.16 0.86
CA PRO A 153 13.26 -0.50 1.89
C PRO A 153 14.75 -0.55 1.52
N GLY A 154 15.45 0.54 1.83
CA GLY A 154 16.89 0.68 1.56
C GLY A 154 17.27 0.76 0.07
N THR A 155 16.31 0.83 -0.85
CA THR A 155 16.57 0.99 -2.28
C THR A 155 15.57 1.96 -2.93
N GLN A 156 15.88 2.47 -4.12
CA GLN A 156 14.93 3.23 -4.95
C GLN A 156 14.10 2.32 -5.87
N GLN A 157 14.11 1.01 -5.64
CA GLN A 157 13.38 0.06 -6.47
C GLN A 157 11.90 0.04 -6.08
N ILE A 158 11.03 -0.16 -7.07
CA ILE A 158 9.58 -0.09 -6.88
C ILE A 158 8.96 -1.40 -7.32
N ALA A 159 8.20 -2.02 -6.42
CA ALA A 159 7.40 -3.18 -6.72
C ALA A 159 5.96 -2.76 -7.05
N THR A 160 5.42 -3.26 -8.16
CA THR A 160 4.03 -3.03 -8.57
C THR A 160 3.30 -4.35 -8.73
N VAL A 161 2.03 -4.38 -8.37
CA VAL A 161 1.13 -5.53 -8.59
C VAL A 161 -0.09 -5.13 -9.40
N GLY A 162 -0.54 -6.05 -10.26
CA GLY A 162 -1.67 -5.80 -11.14
C GLY A 162 -2.84 -6.77 -11.00
N ARG A 163 -4.02 -6.32 -11.44
CA ARG A 163 -5.25 -7.14 -11.48
C ARG A 163 -5.18 -8.35 -12.41
N TYR A 164 -4.23 -8.36 -13.36
CA TYR A 164 -4.00 -9.50 -14.25
C TYR A 164 -2.97 -10.50 -13.71
N GLY A 165 -2.52 -10.35 -12.47
CA GLY A 165 -1.57 -11.28 -11.84
C GLY A 165 -0.11 -10.94 -12.06
N HIS A 166 0.18 -9.80 -12.68
CA HIS A 166 1.54 -9.34 -12.91
C HIS A 166 2.14 -8.73 -11.63
N VAL A 167 3.38 -9.11 -11.36
CA VAL A 167 4.26 -8.54 -10.36
C VAL A 167 5.49 -8.03 -11.09
N HIS A 168 5.75 -6.74 -10.99
CA HIS A 168 6.90 -6.11 -11.65
C HIS A 168 7.78 -5.42 -10.63
N LEU A 169 9.10 -5.55 -10.81
CA LEU A 169 10.09 -4.75 -10.08
C LEU A 169 10.74 -3.77 -11.06
N TYR A 170 10.68 -2.49 -10.73
CA TYR A 170 11.30 -1.41 -11.47
C TYR A 170 12.52 -0.87 -10.73
N ASP A 171 13.55 -0.55 -11.49
CA ASP A 171 14.71 0.17 -11.00
C ASP A 171 14.88 1.42 -11.87
N PRO A 172 14.51 2.62 -11.36
CA PRO A 172 14.50 3.85 -12.15
C PRO A 172 15.89 4.23 -12.67
N ASN A 173 16.96 3.81 -11.99
CA ASN A 173 18.34 4.11 -12.37
C ASN A 173 18.89 3.15 -13.43
N ALA A 174 18.36 1.92 -13.49
CA ALA A 174 18.85 0.92 -14.42
C ALA A 174 18.14 0.96 -15.78
N GLN A 175 16.81 0.90 -15.80
CA GLN A 175 16.04 0.82 -17.04
C GLN A 175 14.55 1.15 -16.86
N ARG A 176 13.89 1.60 -17.95
CA ARG A 176 12.45 1.88 -17.97
C ARG A 176 11.55 0.64 -18.06
N ARG A 177 12.14 -0.53 -18.29
CA ARG A 177 11.46 -1.83 -18.34
C ARG A 177 11.57 -2.53 -16.98
N PRO A 178 10.63 -3.43 -16.64
CA PRO A 178 10.73 -4.15 -15.38
C PRO A 178 11.99 -5.01 -15.35
N VAL A 179 12.77 -4.90 -14.28
CA VAL A 179 13.96 -5.74 -14.01
C VAL A 179 13.55 -7.18 -13.75
N ILE A 180 12.39 -7.34 -13.11
CA ILE A 180 11.74 -8.62 -12.84
C ILE A 180 10.30 -8.54 -13.31
N ASN A 181 9.90 -9.54 -14.10
CA ASN A 181 8.54 -9.73 -14.54
C ASN A 181 8.09 -11.13 -14.09
N LEU A 182 7.21 -11.18 -13.10
CA LEU A 182 6.61 -12.41 -12.60
C LEU A 182 5.10 -12.37 -12.85
N THR A 183 4.55 -13.43 -13.41
CA THR A 183 3.10 -13.55 -13.65
C THR A 183 2.53 -14.71 -12.85
N ILE A 184 1.59 -14.42 -11.97
CA ILE A 184 0.83 -15.41 -11.20
C ILE A 184 -0.46 -15.70 -11.97
N GLN A 185 -0.49 -16.85 -12.65
CA GLN A 185 -1.56 -17.22 -13.55
C GLN A 185 -2.91 -17.32 -12.84
N GLY A 186 -3.93 -16.68 -13.42
CA GLY A 186 -5.31 -16.78 -12.94
C GLY A 186 -5.58 -16.13 -11.58
N GLU A 187 -4.72 -15.24 -11.10
CA GLU A 187 -4.92 -14.53 -9.83
C GLU A 187 -4.95 -13.02 -10.04
N ALA A 188 -5.98 -12.36 -9.49
CA ALA A 188 -6.06 -10.91 -9.51
C ALA A 188 -5.43 -10.34 -8.24
N LEU A 189 -4.25 -9.71 -8.36
CA LEU A 189 -3.57 -9.14 -7.20
C LEU A 189 -4.20 -7.81 -6.81
N THR A 190 -4.49 -7.65 -5.53
CA THR A 190 -5.28 -6.55 -4.97
C THR A 190 -4.46 -5.60 -4.13
N CYS A 191 -3.45 -6.11 -3.43
CA CYS A 191 -2.67 -5.38 -2.44
C CYS A 191 -1.24 -5.93 -2.38
N LEU A 192 -0.30 -5.06 -1.98
CA LEU A 192 1.10 -5.39 -1.81
C LEU A 192 1.64 -4.75 -0.52
N SER A 193 2.49 -5.48 0.18
CA SER A 193 3.27 -4.95 1.30
C SER A 193 4.70 -5.45 1.20
N VAL A 194 5.65 -4.63 1.67
CA VAL A 194 7.06 -4.99 1.64
C VAL A 194 7.46 -5.53 3.00
N THR A 195 8.28 -6.57 2.99
CA THR A 195 8.73 -7.23 4.22
C THR A 195 10.01 -6.57 4.74
N PRO A 196 10.40 -6.82 6.01
CA PRO A 196 11.66 -6.32 6.55
C PRO A 196 12.89 -6.93 5.86
N LYS A 197 12.72 -8.08 5.19
CA LYS A 197 13.79 -8.73 4.44
C LYS A 197 13.99 -8.07 3.08
N ASN A 198 15.25 -7.82 2.72
CA ASN A 198 15.62 -7.22 1.45
C ASN A 198 15.07 -8.00 0.26
N LYS A 199 14.35 -7.29 -0.61
CA LYS A 199 13.76 -7.80 -1.87
C LYS A 199 12.70 -8.88 -1.66
N HIS A 200 12.08 -8.95 -0.49
CA HIS A 200 10.93 -9.82 -0.27
C HIS A 200 9.65 -8.97 -0.15
N ILE A 201 8.61 -9.40 -0.86
CA ILE A 201 7.30 -8.74 -0.83
C ILE A 201 6.20 -9.76 -0.54
N ILE A 202 5.11 -9.29 0.05
CA ILE A 202 3.91 -10.08 0.23
C ILE A 202 2.81 -9.48 -0.63
N VAL A 203 2.18 -10.32 -1.44
CA VAL A 203 1.09 -9.93 -2.34
C VAL A 203 -0.20 -10.63 -1.94
N GLY A 204 -1.30 -9.89 -1.98
CA GLY A 204 -2.63 -10.40 -1.73
C GLY A 204 -3.43 -10.57 -3.02
N SER A 205 -4.23 -11.63 -3.06
CA SER A 205 -5.06 -12.01 -4.20
C SER A 205 -6.54 -11.84 -3.89
N GLY A 206 -7.30 -11.41 -4.89
CA GLY A 206 -8.76 -11.32 -4.83
C GLY A 206 -9.45 -12.68 -4.66
N LYS A 207 -8.72 -13.78 -4.89
CA LYS A 207 -9.21 -15.15 -4.64
C LYS A 207 -8.93 -15.67 -3.22
N GLY A 208 -8.44 -14.83 -2.30
CA GLY A 208 -8.18 -15.22 -0.91
C GLY A 208 -6.88 -16.01 -0.74
N ARG A 209 -5.85 -15.64 -1.49
CA ARG A 209 -4.48 -16.14 -1.30
C ARG A 209 -3.56 -14.99 -0.99
N MET A 210 -2.53 -15.27 -0.21
CA MET A 210 -1.44 -14.33 0.03
C MET A 210 -0.13 -15.08 -0.26
N ASN A 211 0.79 -14.45 -0.96
CA ASN A 211 2.04 -15.06 -1.39
C ASN A 211 3.23 -14.19 -0.96
N LEU A 212 4.23 -14.80 -0.34
CA LEU A 212 5.56 -14.22 -0.13
C LEU A 212 6.40 -14.51 -1.37
N ILE A 213 6.98 -13.45 -1.95
CA ILE A 213 7.74 -13.51 -3.20
C ILE A 213 9.13 -12.97 -2.94
N ASP A 214 10.15 -13.71 -3.38
CA ASP A 214 11.50 -13.19 -3.49
C ASP A 214 11.69 -12.53 -4.85
N LEU A 215 12.11 -11.27 -4.82
CA LEU A 215 12.43 -10.44 -5.98
C LEU A 215 13.93 -10.47 -6.30
N ARG A 216 14.62 -11.56 -5.97
CA ARG A 216 15.94 -11.87 -6.53
C ARG A 216 15.75 -12.65 -7.84
N LYS A 217 16.77 -12.69 -8.70
CA LYS A 217 16.70 -13.48 -9.95
C LYS A 217 17.18 -14.91 -9.64
N PRO A 218 16.41 -15.96 -9.97
CA PRO A 218 15.03 -15.94 -10.51
C PRO A 218 14.00 -15.60 -9.43
N SER A 219 12.94 -14.87 -9.80
CA SER A 219 11.88 -14.50 -8.86
C SER A 219 11.01 -15.70 -8.55
N THR A 220 10.84 -16.03 -7.27
CA THR A 220 10.15 -17.23 -6.82
C THR A 220 9.11 -16.91 -5.76
N ILE A 221 8.06 -17.74 -5.72
CA ILE A 221 7.07 -17.72 -4.65
C ILE A 221 7.63 -18.61 -3.53
N LEU A 222 7.95 -18.03 -2.38
CA LEU A 222 8.51 -18.74 -1.24
C LEU A 222 7.41 -19.41 -0.41
N ASN A 223 6.43 -18.62 0.03
CA ASN A 223 5.35 -19.09 0.90
C ASN A 223 3.98 -18.68 0.34
N THR A 224 3.01 -19.59 0.43
CA THR A 224 1.59 -19.29 0.16
C THR A 224 0.77 -19.46 1.43
N TYR A 225 0.19 -18.38 1.92
CA TYR A 225 -0.70 -18.37 3.08
C TYR A 225 -2.14 -18.67 2.61
N LYS A 226 -2.78 -19.63 3.29
CA LYS A 226 -4.13 -20.12 2.97
C LYS A 226 -5.06 -19.87 4.16
N GLY A 227 -6.37 -20.05 3.94
CA GLY A 227 -7.39 -19.92 5.00
C GLY A 227 -8.18 -18.61 4.98
N PHE A 228 -8.09 -17.84 3.90
CA PHE A 228 -8.99 -16.72 3.63
C PHE A 228 -10.22 -17.22 2.88
N ALA A 229 -11.41 -16.86 3.37
CA ALA A 229 -12.68 -17.21 2.72
C ALA A 229 -13.17 -16.11 1.76
N GLY A 230 -12.40 -15.04 1.61
CA GLY A 230 -12.68 -13.92 0.72
C GLY A 230 -11.39 -13.28 0.21
N GLY A 231 -11.51 -12.38 -0.76
CA GLY A 231 -10.37 -11.66 -1.32
C GLY A 231 -9.63 -10.83 -0.28
N VAL A 232 -8.30 -10.87 -0.32
CA VAL A 232 -7.45 -10.06 0.55
C VAL A 232 -7.56 -8.60 0.12
N THR A 233 -7.87 -7.71 1.05
CA THR A 233 -8.11 -6.28 0.75
C THR A 233 -6.95 -5.40 1.20
N GLY A 234 -6.25 -5.78 2.26
CA GLY A 234 -5.12 -5.03 2.79
C GLY A 234 -4.12 -5.93 3.50
N ILE A 235 -2.85 -5.56 3.40
CA ILE A 235 -1.71 -6.23 4.02
C ILE A 235 -0.80 -5.15 4.59
N ALA A 236 -0.37 -5.33 5.84
CA ALA A 236 0.67 -4.51 6.44
C ALA A 236 1.70 -5.43 7.11
N CYS A 237 2.98 -5.21 6.81
CA CYS A 237 4.08 -5.89 7.46
C CYS A 237 4.70 -4.95 8.50
N SER A 238 5.24 -5.52 9.57
CA SER A 238 6.17 -4.82 10.45
C SER A 238 7.52 -4.68 9.73
N THR A 239 8.21 -3.56 9.96
CA THR A 239 9.53 -3.25 9.36
C THR A 239 10.70 -3.81 10.19
N ASN A 240 10.49 -4.10 11.48
CA ASN A 240 11.52 -4.64 12.36
C ASN A 240 11.31 -6.13 12.64
N ASN A 241 10.05 -6.54 12.78
CA ASN A 241 9.70 -7.91 13.19
C ASN A 241 9.10 -8.70 12.02
N PRO A 242 9.28 -10.03 11.97
CA PRO A 242 8.79 -10.88 10.89
C PRO A 242 7.28 -11.17 11.01
N PHE A 243 6.46 -10.14 11.27
CA PHE A 243 5.01 -10.25 11.38
C PHE A 243 4.32 -9.58 10.19
N VAL A 244 3.27 -10.24 9.72
CA VAL A 244 2.38 -9.71 8.69
C VAL A 244 0.93 -9.78 9.17
N ALA A 245 0.26 -8.64 9.11
CA ALA A 245 -1.16 -8.54 9.34
C ALA A 245 -1.90 -8.40 8.01
N SER A 246 -3.02 -9.09 7.91
CA SER A 246 -3.80 -9.21 6.69
C SER A 246 -5.29 -9.11 6.99
N VAL A 247 -6.01 -8.43 6.12
CA VAL A 247 -7.46 -8.26 6.20
C VAL A 247 -8.09 -8.69 4.89
N SER A 248 -9.30 -9.25 4.97
CA SER A 248 -10.01 -9.76 3.81
C SER A 248 -11.50 -9.45 3.87
N LEU A 249 -12.19 -9.66 2.75
CA LEU A 249 -13.64 -9.54 2.64
C LEU A 249 -14.40 -10.51 3.57
N ASP A 250 -13.75 -11.53 4.11
CA ASP A 250 -14.30 -12.43 5.12
C ASP A 250 -14.43 -11.81 6.53
N ARG A 251 -14.01 -10.55 6.70
CA ARG A 251 -14.12 -9.77 7.93
C ARG A 251 -13.25 -10.28 9.09
N TYR A 252 -12.21 -11.05 8.80
CA TYR A 252 -11.22 -11.43 9.79
C TYR A 252 -9.91 -10.65 9.61
N LEU A 253 -9.35 -10.17 10.71
CA LEU A 253 -7.94 -9.78 10.81
C LEU A 253 -7.12 -11.01 11.16
N ARG A 254 -6.06 -11.26 10.39
CA ARG A 254 -5.14 -12.37 10.61
C ARG A 254 -3.72 -11.86 10.74
N ILE A 255 -3.02 -12.30 11.77
CA ILE A 255 -1.60 -12.05 11.99
C ILE A 255 -0.86 -13.36 11.75
N HIS A 256 0.10 -13.34 10.84
CA HIS A 256 0.97 -14.48 10.55
C HIS A 256 2.42 -14.12 10.84
N HIS A 257 3.22 -15.14 11.14
CA HIS A 257 4.67 -15.04 11.06
C HIS A 257 5.11 -15.22 9.60
N ILE A 258 6.01 -14.36 9.11
CA ILE A 258 6.42 -14.33 7.71
C ILE A 258 7.22 -15.60 7.33
N ASP A 259 8.15 -16.01 8.20
CA ASP A 259 9.03 -17.15 7.92
C ASP A 259 8.36 -18.51 8.15
N THR A 260 7.75 -18.74 9.31
CA THR A 260 7.09 -20.02 9.64
C THR A 260 5.74 -20.19 8.95
N LYS A 261 5.15 -19.11 8.41
CA LYS A 261 3.81 -19.06 7.81
C LYS A 261 2.67 -19.35 8.80
N GLU A 262 2.98 -19.56 10.07
CA GLU A 262 1.99 -19.88 11.09
C GLU A 262 1.03 -18.72 11.31
N LEU A 263 -0.25 -19.06 11.48
CA LEU A 263 -1.30 -18.12 11.87
C LEU A 263 -1.25 -17.95 13.38
N LEU A 264 -0.78 -16.80 13.83
CA LEU A 264 -0.64 -16.49 15.26
C LEU A 264 -1.96 -16.04 15.87
N LYS A 265 -2.71 -15.20 15.15
CA LYS A 265 -3.97 -14.64 15.65
C LYS A 265 -4.98 -14.49 14.55
N LYS A 266 -6.23 -14.84 14.86
CA LYS A 266 -7.40 -14.66 13.99
C LYS A 266 -8.49 -13.96 14.79
N ILE A 267 -8.84 -12.74 14.39
CA ILE A 267 -9.82 -11.90 15.08
C ILE A 267 -10.95 -11.60 14.12
N TYR A 268 -12.19 -11.87 14.54
CA TYR A 268 -13.36 -11.47 13.77
C TYR A 268 -13.66 -9.99 14.04
N LEU A 269 -13.77 -9.22 12.96
CA LEU A 269 -14.18 -7.83 13.02
C LEU A 269 -15.55 -7.75 12.33
N THR A 270 -16.53 -7.11 12.96
CA THR A 270 -17.93 -7.13 12.48
C THR A 270 -18.11 -6.44 11.11
N SER A 271 -17.13 -5.61 10.71
CA SER A 271 -17.14 -4.82 9.49
C SER A 271 -16.16 -5.34 8.42
N ARG A 272 -16.40 -4.97 7.16
CA ARG A 272 -15.50 -5.25 6.03
C ARG A 272 -14.36 -4.24 6.03
N LEU A 273 -13.13 -4.72 6.15
CA LEU A 273 -11.94 -3.88 6.23
C LEU A 273 -11.36 -3.66 4.85
N THR A 274 -10.96 -2.42 4.56
CA THR A 274 -10.42 -2.00 3.27
C THR A 274 -8.91 -1.83 3.27
N CYS A 275 -8.35 -1.37 4.40
CA CYS A 275 -6.96 -0.99 4.54
C CYS A 275 -6.49 -1.29 5.97
N LEU A 276 -5.17 -1.37 6.12
CA LEU A 276 -4.51 -1.69 7.36
C LEU A 276 -3.16 -0.97 7.37
N VAL A 277 -2.74 -0.52 8.56
CA VAL A 277 -1.39 -0.06 8.82
C VAL A 277 -0.90 -0.76 10.10
N MET A 278 0.38 -1.10 10.14
CA MET A 278 1.02 -1.78 11.26
C MET A 278 2.21 -0.95 11.71
N ARG A 279 2.45 -0.92 13.02
CA ARG A 279 3.64 -0.28 13.59
C ARG A 279 4.89 -1.10 13.28
N SER A 280 5.99 -0.41 13.05
CA SER A 280 7.32 -0.94 12.84
C SER A 280 7.79 -1.81 14.01
N ASP A 281 7.53 -1.37 15.24
CA ASP A 281 7.94 -2.01 16.49
C ASP A 281 6.95 -3.08 17.00
N PHE A 282 5.91 -3.42 16.22
CA PHE A 282 4.90 -4.36 16.67
C PHE A 282 5.53 -5.69 17.09
N SER A 283 5.52 -5.95 18.39
CA SER A 283 5.92 -7.22 18.99
C SER A 283 4.67 -7.87 19.57
N MET A 284 4.59 -9.19 19.42
CA MET A 284 3.56 -9.96 20.08
C MET A 284 4.21 -10.64 21.28
N GLU A 285 3.72 -10.35 22.49
CA GLU A 285 4.08 -11.13 23.66
C GLU A 285 3.60 -12.55 23.41
N THR A 286 4.54 -13.43 23.07
CA THR A 286 4.29 -14.87 23.12
C THR A 286 4.08 -15.19 24.58
N GLY A 287 2.84 -15.41 24.98
CA GLY A 287 2.49 -15.92 26.31
C GLY A 287 3.13 -17.29 26.52
N ILE A 288 4.38 -17.28 26.94
CA ILE A 288 5.00 -18.34 27.72
C ILE A 288 5.13 -17.70 29.10
N GLU A 289 4.09 -17.82 29.92
CA GLU A 289 4.33 -17.78 31.36
C GLU A 289 5.29 -18.95 31.65
N PRO A 290 6.52 -18.73 32.14
CA PRO A 290 7.25 -19.83 32.73
C PRO A 290 6.41 -20.28 33.92
N ALA A 291 5.98 -21.55 33.89
CA ALA A 291 5.34 -22.18 35.02
C ALA A 291 6.14 -21.84 36.28
N LYS A 292 5.58 -20.96 37.12
CA LYS A 292 6.07 -20.78 38.48
C LYS A 292 5.81 -22.11 39.16
N ASN A 293 6.85 -22.95 39.22
CA ASN A 293 6.93 -24.05 40.16
C ASN A 293 6.84 -23.42 41.55
N ILE A 294 5.63 -23.45 42.12
CA ILE A 294 5.41 -23.24 43.53
C ILE A 294 5.63 -24.62 44.15
N CYS A 295 6.81 -24.81 44.74
CA CYS A 295 7.02 -25.80 45.79
C CYS A 295 6.40 -25.28 47.10
#